data_AF-A0A412Y050-F1
#
_entry.id   AF-A0A412Y050-F1
#
_cell.length_a   1.000
_cell.length_b   1.000
_cell.length_c   1.000
_cell.angle_alpha   90.00
_cell.angle_beta   90.00
_cell.angle_gamma   90.00
#
_symmetry.space_group_name_H-M   'P 1'
#
loop_
_entity.id
_entity.type
_entity.pdbx_description
1 polymer ?
#
loop_
_entity_poly.entity_id
_entity_poly.type
_entity_poly.pdbx_seq_one_letter_code
_entity_poly.pdbx_strand_id
1 'polypeptide(L)'
;MSDFIRKPSDKLTSNERKELDTSEFGIPELREFPIHDAAHVRAAEAYFRYAPEEYKAQLARNILAKAHLFGVNVKSPTILEWAEK
;
A
#
# COMPACT_ATOMS: atom_id res chain seq x y z
N MET A 1 34.23 16.86 -28.28
CA MET A 1 34.35 15.73 -27.35
C MET A 1 33.65 16.12 -26.06
N SER A 2 32.48 15.54 -25.85
CA SER A 2 31.83 15.28 -24.55
C SER A 2 31.43 16.48 -23.69
N ASP A 3 30.16 16.88 -23.85
CA ASP A 3 29.38 17.74 -22.97
C ASP A 3 29.50 17.36 -21.49
N PHE A 4 30.15 18.24 -20.73
CA PHE A 4 30.19 18.18 -19.27
C PHE A 4 28.87 18.71 -18.73
N ILE A 5 27.85 17.84 -18.67
CA ILE A 5 26.57 18.12 -18.02
C ILE A 5 26.86 18.34 -16.52
N ARG A 6 27.01 19.61 -16.13
CA ARG A 6 26.88 20.06 -14.74
C ARG A 6 25.45 19.77 -14.31
N LYS A 7 25.23 18.64 -13.65
CA LYS A 7 24.02 18.42 -12.84
C LYS A 7 24.01 19.47 -11.73
N PRO A 8 23.04 20.40 -11.69
CA PRO A 8 22.94 21.33 -10.57
C PRO A 8 22.48 20.57 -9.33
N SER A 9 23.39 20.55 -8.36
CA SER A 9 23.15 20.63 -6.92
C SER A 9 21.72 21.01 -6.50
N ASP A 10 21.18 20.19 -5.61
CA ASP A 10 20.48 20.64 -4.41
C ASP A 10 19.21 21.49 -4.62
N LYS A 11 18.21 20.88 -5.25
CA LYS A 11 16.82 21.23 -5.01
C LYS A 11 16.02 19.93 -4.93
N LEU A 12 16.00 19.31 -3.75
CA LEU A 12 14.90 18.43 -3.37
C LEU A 12 13.63 19.28 -3.41
N THR A 13 13.02 19.38 -4.59
CA THR A 13 11.79 20.12 -4.77
C THR A 13 10.75 19.48 -3.86
N SER A 14 9.98 20.30 -3.15
CA SER A 14 8.96 19.86 -2.19
C SER A 14 7.82 19.02 -2.80
N ASN A 15 7.95 18.59 -4.06
CA ASN A 15 7.10 17.62 -4.74
C ASN A 15 7.48 16.16 -4.46
N GLU A 16 8.74 15.85 -4.11
CA GLU A 16 9.11 14.49 -3.65
C GLU A 16 8.60 14.17 -2.24
N ARG A 17 7.96 15.13 -1.55
CA ARG A 17 7.40 14.97 -0.20
C ARG A 17 5.88 14.78 -0.16
N LYS A 18 5.17 14.82 -1.30
CA LYS A 18 3.70 14.85 -1.29
C LYS A 18 2.98 13.61 -1.81
N GLU A 19 3.69 12.60 -2.26
CA GLU A 19 3.07 11.40 -2.82
C GLU A 19 3.65 10.17 -2.12
N LEU A 20 3.35 9.99 -0.83
CA LEU A 20 3.15 8.61 -0.37
C LEU A 20 1.98 8.12 -1.22
N ASP A 21 2.30 7.34 -2.26
CA ASP A 21 1.33 6.88 -3.24
C ASP A 21 0.21 6.20 -2.47
N THR A 22 -1.04 6.56 -2.74
CA THR A 22 -2.18 6.01 -2.00
C THR A 22 -2.24 4.48 -2.12
N SER A 23 -1.52 3.89 -3.09
CA SER A 23 -1.26 2.46 -3.22
C SER A 23 -0.48 1.84 -2.04
N GLU A 24 0.16 2.63 -1.18
CA GLU A 24 0.79 2.15 0.07
C GLU A 24 -0.22 1.93 1.20
N PHE A 25 -1.48 2.34 1.01
CA PHE A 25 -2.55 2.17 1.97
C PHE A 25 -3.59 1.17 1.46
N GLY A 26 -4.08 0.34 2.37
CA GLY A 26 -5.14 -0.62 2.11
C GLY A 26 -6.46 0.07 1.81
N ILE A 27 -6.70 1.22 2.43
CA ILE A 27 -7.81 2.12 2.10
C ILE A 27 -7.21 3.46 1.65
N PRO A 28 -7.03 3.69 0.33
CA PRO A 28 -6.42 4.91 -0.18
C PRO A 28 -7.20 6.18 0.18
N GLU A 29 -8.52 6.09 0.28
CA GLU A 29 -9.46 7.18 0.58
C GLU A 29 -9.30 7.68 2.02
N LEU A 30 -9.15 6.75 2.97
CA LEU A 30 -8.95 7.06 4.39
C LEU A 30 -7.46 7.15 4.77
N ARG A 31 -6.57 6.72 3.87
CA ARG A 31 -5.13 6.52 4.12
C ARG A 31 -4.90 5.68 5.38
N GLU A 32 -5.74 4.66 5.54
CA GLU A 32 -5.69 3.71 6.64
C GLU A 32 -5.15 2.36 6.18
N PHE A 33 -4.72 1.53 7.13
CA PHE A 33 -4.13 0.22 6.87
C PHE A 33 -2.88 0.32 6.00
N PRO A 34 -1.73 0.79 6.52
CA PRO A 34 -0.49 0.75 5.77
C PRO A 34 -0.21 -0.69 5.28
N ILE A 35 0.16 -0.82 4.00
CA ILE A 35 0.47 -2.08 3.31
C ILE A 35 1.75 -1.94 2.46
N HIS A 36 2.68 -1.09 2.88
CA HIS A 36 3.94 -0.82 2.16
C HIS A 36 5.00 -1.92 2.31
N ASP A 37 4.83 -2.84 3.25
CA ASP A 37 5.69 -4.02 3.41
C ASP A 37 4.95 -5.24 3.95
N ALA A 38 5.65 -6.38 3.98
CA ALA A 38 5.12 -7.66 4.41
C ALA A 38 4.58 -7.67 5.86
N ALA A 39 5.25 -7.01 6.80
CA ALA A 39 4.81 -6.95 8.20
C ALA A 39 3.54 -6.11 8.32
N HIS A 40 3.46 -5.00 7.58
CA HIS A 40 2.28 -4.16 7.51
C HIS A 40 1.09 -4.84 6.82
N VAL A 41 1.32 -5.65 5.78
CA VAL A 41 0.29 -6.49 5.16
C VAL A 41 -0.29 -7.49 6.17
N ARG A 42 0.56 -8.12 6.99
CA ARG A 42 0.11 -9.01 8.08
C ARG A 42 -0.64 -8.26 9.17
N ALA A 43 -0.18 -7.07 9.54
CA ALA A 43 -0.89 -6.22 10.47
C ALA A 43 -2.27 -5.85 9.91
N ALA A 44 -2.34 -5.43 8.65
CA ALA A 44 -3.60 -5.10 7.98
C ALA A 44 -4.56 -6.30 7.95
N GLU A 45 -4.06 -7.51 7.73
CA GLU A 45 -4.85 -8.75 7.86
C GLU A 45 -5.44 -8.91 9.28
N ALA A 46 -4.63 -8.70 10.32
CA ALA A 46 -5.08 -8.81 11.71
C ALA A 46 -6.06 -7.68 12.12
N TYR A 47 -5.84 -6.46 11.63
CA TYR A 47 -6.69 -5.29 11.90
C TYR A 47 -7.94 -5.23 11.01
N PHE A 48 -8.05 -6.07 9.97
CA PHE A 48 -9.15 -6.10 9.01
C PHE A 48 -10.54 -6.12 9.67
N ARG A 49 -10.67 -6.77 10.83
CA ARG A 49 -11.94 -6.83 11.59
C ARG A 49 -12.47 -5.45 12.00
N TYR A 50 -11.58 -4.47 12.17
CA TYR A 50 -11.92 -3.10 12.55
C TYR A 50 -12.10 -2.17 11.36
N ALA A 51 -11.81 -2.65 10.14
CA ALA A 51 -11.99 -1.85 8.95
C ALA A 51 -13.49 -1.55 8.73
N PRO A 52 -13.82 -0.35 8.23
CA PRO A 52 -15.17 -0.02 7.80
C PRO A 52 -15.66 -0.96 6.69
N GLU A 53 -16.90 -1.45 6.79
CA GLU A 53 -17.46 -2.44 5.85
C GLU A 53 -17.48 -1.98 4.40
N GLU A 54 -17.71 -0.68 4.16
CA GLU A 54 -17.73 -0.10 2.81
C GLU A 54 -16.37 -0.23 2.10
N TYR A 55 -15.27 -0.21 2.86
CA TYR A 55 -13.91 -0.33 2.33
C TYR A 55 -13.30 -1.71 2.56
N LYS A 56 -13.98 -2.63 3.27
CA LYS A 56 -13.47 -4.00 3.51
C LYS A 56 -13.15 -4.74 2.22
N ALA A 57 -14.01 -4.62 1.22
CA ALA A 57 -13.76 -5.26 -0.08
C ALA A 57 -12.50 -4.70 -0.76
N GLN A 58 -12.35 -3.38 -0.77
CA GLN A 58 -11.17 -2.72 -1.34
C GLN A 58 -9.89 -3.05 -0.57
N LEU A 59 -9.95 -2.97 0.76
CA LEU A 59 -8.86 -3.33 1.66
C LEU A 59 -8.43 -4.78 1.45
N ALA A 60 -9.36 -5.71 1.33
CA ALA A 60 -9.07 -7.11 1.12
C ALA A 60 -8.32 -7.35 -0.21
N ARG A 61 -8.80 -6.75 -1.31
CA ARG A 61 -8.12 -6.81 -2.62
C ARG A 61 -6.71 -6.24 -2.55
N ASN A 62 -6.55 -5.09 -1.88
CA ASN A 62 -5.25 -4.44 -1.73
C ASN A 62 -4.27 -5.25 -0.88
N ILE A 63 -4.74 -5.82 0.24
CA ILE A 63 -3.96 -6.74 1.09
C ILE A 63 -3.49 -7.92 0.27
N LEU A 64 -4.37 -8.58 -0.51
CA LEU A 64 -3.98 -9.74 -1.33
C LEU A 64 -2.98 -9.36 -2.43
N ALA A 65 -3.18 -8.23 -3.10
CA ALA A 65 -2.26 -7.75 -4.13
C ALA A 65 -0.85 -7.49 -3.58
N LYS A 66 -0.75 -6.78 -2.44
CA LYS A 66 0.53 -6.55 -1.78
C LYS A 66 1.10 -7.82 -1.17
N ALA A 67 0.26 -8.68 -0.61
CA ALA A 67 0.69 -9.98 -0.09
C ALA A 67 1.36 -10.82 -1.16
N HIS A 68 0.77 -10.90 -2.36
CA HIS A 68 1.37 -11.56 -3.50
C HIS A 68 2.69 -10.90 -3.93
N LEU A 69 2.75 -9.57 -3.96
CA LEU A 69 3.95 -8.82 -4.32
C LEU A 69 5.11 -9.05 -3.33
N PHE A 70 4.83 -9.11 -2.03
CA PHE A 70 5.82 -9.33 -0.98
C PHE A 70 6.06 -10.81 -0.65
N GLY A 71 5.36 -11.74 -1.30
CA GLY A 71 5.44 -13.18 -0.99
C GLY A 71 4.84 -13.57 0.36
N VAL A 72 3.91 -12.76 0.89
CA VAL A 72 3.16 -13.03 2.10
C VAL A 72 1.95 -13.90 1.78
N ASN A 73 1.80 -15.03 2.49
CA ASN A 73 0.67 -15.93 2.29
C ASN A 73 -0.50 -15.58 3.23
N VAL A 74 -1.42 -14.73 2.78
CA VAL A 74 -2.65 -14.37 3.50
C VAL A 74 -3.68 -15.50 3.33
N LYS A 75 -4.08 -16.14 4.43
CA LYS A 75 -5.00 -17.29 4.44
C LYS A 75 -6.30 -17.01 5.19
N SER A 76 -6.53 -15.77 5.62
CA SER A 76 -7.74 -15.39 6.31
C SER A 76 -8.97 -15.59 5.40
N PRO A 77 -9.92 -16.49 5.74
CA PRO A 77 -11.09 -16.75 4.90
C PRO A 77 -11.93 -15.49 4.72
N THR A 78 -12.04 -14.67 5.77
CA THR A 78 -12.76 -13.40 5.72
C THR A 78 -12.17 -12.45 4.68
N ILE A 79 -10.85 -12.35 4.56
CA ILE A 79 -10.23 -11.49 3.55
C ILE A 79 -10.50 -12.03 2.15
N LEU A 80 -10.42 -13.34 1.95
CA LEU A 80 -10.73 -13.96 0.66
C LEU A 80 -12.19 -13.70 0.27
N GLU A 81 -13.15 -13.93 1.17
CA GLU A 81 -14.57 -13.66 0.94
C GLU A 81 -14.86 -12.20 0.61
N TRP A 82 -14.22 -11.26 1.31
CA TRP A 82 -14.37 -9.82 1.04
C TRP A 82 -13.67 -9.38 -0.25
N ALA A 83 -12.58 -10.02 -0.64
CA ALA A 83 -11.91 -9.73 -1.90
C ALA A 83 -12.71 -10.20 -3.12
N GLU A 84 -13.54 -11.24 -2.95
CA GLU A 84 -14.45 -11.77 -3.97
C GLU A 84 -15.79 -11.00 -4.06
N LYS A 85 -16.09 -10.13 -3.09
CA LYS A 85 -17.24 -9.21 -3.09
C LYS A 85 -17.01 -7.97 -3.95
#